data_AF-A0A067CUP7-F1
#
_entry.id   AF-A0A067CUP7-F1
#
_cell.length_a   1.000
_cell.length_b   1.000
_cell.length_c   1.000
_cell.angle_alpha   90.00
_cell.angle_beta   90.00
_cell.angle_gamma   90.00
#
_symmetry.space_group_name_H-M   'P 1'
#
loop_
_entity.id
_entity.type
_entity.pdbx_description
1 polymer ?
#
loop_
_entity_poly.entity_id
_entity_poly.type
_entity_poly.pdbx_seq_one_letter_code
_entity_poly.pdbx_strand_id
1 'polypeptide(L)'
;MALHGLVLSNALLLWLRWAGLSLNPLLDLPGSGFSCIPLAALCGVLLYAYQHHLQLGKGSANTTLWRRLLGLLGLASLLFFTQWLFTAPTAIPRWLGVHHAWGWLVLATYTLGIICAPLGGAVAAAALFGVGAIAFHASSFPGLSLCGAAAMGLALPSLWLLLVPSTFMSINAHLEPVHFDSERLNSAHELGVATPRRSSCSLSLCVGAVFLTLVYTTLLALTIALTTYDYLPPELRGLRGQRFRIFYLTASVIGTAVVVLRSSLAPTLQSTTMDRLRRVIGAGICCVCVIPIASIYTASFAPPGSNSPPLTLGNVASDLRLVSFNAYQGFNRAGGNNFHAIRSMLDDFDPHIVALQESDTMQTGSGSLDLTLYLALHRGMYSFANPATDADSFGCTLLSSFPILAASGIVLPSLGENACFQHVLLNVHGTLLHVMNVHLGNDGTTDRDKQLELVLAYVQNASGPLILMGDFNTRKNSRAYASMMQSTQLLDAGDRGSCVRPSPHPSTGVPIEYIFSGM
;
A
#
# COMPACT_ATOMS: atom_id res chain seq x y z
N MET A 1 -11.10 10.16 -27.82
CA MET A 1 -11.88 9.50 -26.76
C MET A 1 -11.06 8.36 -26.10
N ALA A 2 -9.84 8.64 -25.64
CA ALA A 2 -8.83 7.65 -25.17
C ALA A 2 -8.95 7.26 -23.67
N LEU A 3 -9.99 7.73 -23.01
CA LEU A 3 -10.04 7.80 -21.55
C LEU A 3 -10.62 6.56 -20.87
N HIS A 4 -11.60 5.92 -21.53
CA HIS A 4 -12.21 4.70 -21.01
C HIS A 4 -11.19 3.56 -20.98
N GLY A 5 -10.28 3.53 -21.97
CA GLY A 5 -9.12 2.65 -21.98
C GLY A 5 -8.24 2.84 -20.75
N LEU A 6 -7.94 4.09 -20.34
CA LEU A 6 -7.11 4.36 -19.18
C LEU A 6 -7.75 3.90 -17.85
N VAL A 7 -9.06 4.10 -17.68
CA VAL A 7 -9.80 3.56 -16.52
C VAL A 7 -9.75 2.02 -16.51
N LEU A 8 -9.93 1.39 -17.66
CA LEU A 8 -9.87 -0.07 -17.79
C LEU A 8 -8.45 -0.62 -17.61
N SER A 9 -7.42 0.10 -18.03
CA SER A 9 -6.01 -0.23 -17.78
C SER A 9 -5.65 -0.12 -16.29
N ASN A 10 -6.14 0.91 -15.59
CA ASN A 10 -5.97 1.01 -14.14
C ASN A 10 -6.67 -0.15 -13.44
N ALA A 11 -7.91 -0.47 -13.83
CA ALA A 11 -8.62 -1.63 -13.30
C ALA A 11 -7.83 -2.92 -13.50
N LEU A 12 -7.36 -3.16 -14.72
CA LEU A 12 -6.55 -4.30 -15.06
C LEU A 12 -5.28 -4.38 -14.21
N LEU A 13 -4.58 -3.27 -14.00
CA LEU A 13 -3.38 -3.23 -13.14
C LEU A 13 -3.72 -3.64 -11.69
N LEU A 14 -4.81 -3.12 -11.14
CA LEU A 14 -5.30 -3.51 -9.80
C LEU A 14 -5.60 -5.01 -9.75
N TRP A 15 -6.25 -5.53 -10.79
CA TRP A 15 -6.56 -6.95 -10.93
C TRP A 15 -5.32 -7.83 -11.03
N LEU A 16 -4.33 -7.45 -11.82
CA LEU A 16 -3.06 -8.16 -11.92
C LEU A 16 -2.33 -8.20 -10.58
N ARG A 17 -2.36 -7.09 -9.83
CA ARG A 17 -1.79 -7.03 -8.47
C ARG A 17 -2.56 -7.93 -7.49
N TRP A 18 -3.88 -8.01 -7.60
CA TRP A 18 -4.73 -8.93 -6.84
C TRP A 18 -4.52 -10.40 -7.20
N ALA A 19 -4.19 -10.70 -8.46
CA ALA A 19 -3.97 -12.06 -8.94
C ALA A 19 -2.55 -12.58 -8.71
N GLY A 20 -1.65 -11.78 -8.10
CA GLY A 20 -0.24 -12.16 -7.91
C GLY A 20 0.65 -12.03 -9.13
N LEU A 21 0.12 -11.50 -10.23
CA LEU A 21 0.78 -11.45 -11.53
C LEU A 21 1.51 -10.11 -11.76
N SER A 22 2.00 -9.51 -10.68
CA SER A 22 2.69 -8.22 -10.72
C SER A 22 4.06 -8.34 -10.07
N LEU A 23 4.81 -7.24 -9.94
CA LEU A 23 6.03 -7.17 -9.11
C LEU A 23 5.78 -7.51 -7.63
N ASN A 24 4.53 -7.79 -7.25
CA ASN A 24 4.12 -8.19 -5.92
C ASN A 24 4.25 -9.73 -5.76
N PRO A 25 5.19 -10.23 -4.94
CA PRO A 25 5.39 -11.66 -4.74
C PRO A 25 4.31 -12.32 -3.87
N LEU A 26 3.27 -11.58 -3.47
CA LEU A 26 2.27 -12.02 -2.50
C LEU A 26 1.56 -13.33 -2.85
N LEU A 27 1.43 -13.66 -4.14
CA LEU A 27 0.55 -14.70 -4.62
C LEU A 27 1.20 -15.47 -5.77
N ASP A 28 2.15 -16.34 -5.44
CA ASP A 28 2.61 -17.40 -6.34
C ASP A 28 1.57 -18.54 -6.34
N LEU A 29 0.37 -18.25 -6.85
CA LEU A 29 -0.78 -19.16 -6.83
C LEU A 29 -0.56 -20.32 -7.82
N PRO A 30 -0.72 -21.60 -7.41
CA PRO A 30 -0.82 -22.71 -8.35
C PRO A 30 -2.01 -22.49 -9.30
N GLY A 31 -1.76 -22.39 -10.60
CA GLY A 31 -2.81 -22.14 -11.60
C GLY A 31 -3.07 -20.66 -11.95
N SER A 32 -2.25 -19.73 -11.45
CA SER A 32 -2.28 -18.30 -11.83
C SER A 32 -2.22 -18.07 -13.35
N GLY A 33 -1.64 -18.99 -14.12
CA GLY A 33 -1.63 -18.96 -15.57
C GLY A 33 -3.02 -19.05 -16.23
N PHE A 34 -4.01 -19.68 -15.60
CA PHE A 34 -5.37 -19.81 -16.16
C PHE A 34 -6.23 -18.57 -15.89
N SER A 35 -6.01 -17.87 -14.76
CA SER A 35 -6.68 -16.57 -14.48
C SER A 35 -6.15 -15.43 -15.36
N CYS A 36 -4.98 -15.61 -16.01
CA CYS A 36 -4.45 -14.70 -17.01
C CYS A 36 -5.25 -14.67 -18.31
N ILE A 37 -5.90 -15.77 -18.70
CA ILE A 37 -6.53 -15.89 -20.04
C ILE A 37 -7.69 -14.89 -20.19
N PRO A 38 -8.63 -14.76 -19.24
CA PRO A 38 -9.66 -13.73 -19.29
C PRO A 38 -9.08 -12.31 -19.27
N LEU A 39 -8.03 -12.07 -18.48
CA LEU A 39 -7.39 -10.76 -18.37
C LEU A 39 -6.63 -10.37 -19.64
N ALA A 40 -5.91 -11.31 -20.27
CA ALA A 40 -5.19 -11.11 -21.52
C ALA A 40 -6.14 -10.96 -22.71
N ALA A 41 -7.22 -11.75 -22.75
CA ALA A 41 -8.30 -11.57 -23.72
C ALA A 41 -8.93 -10.18 -23.57
N LEU A 42 -9.12 -9.72 -22.32
CA LEU A 42 -9.59 -8.38 -22.04
C LEU A 42 -8.61 -7.30 -22.53
N CYS A 43 -7.31 -7.46 -22.29
CA CYS A 43 -6.28 -6.59 -22.86
C CYS A 43 -6.36 -6.52 -24.39
N GLY A 44 -6.53 -7.68 -25.05
CA GLY A 44 -6.67 -7.76 -26.50
C GLY A 44 -7.90 -7.01 -27.01
N VAL A 45 -9.05 -7.17 -26.34
CA VAL A 45 -10.29 -6.44 -26.65
C VAL A 45 -10.12 -4.93 -26.43
N LEU A 46 -9.47 -4.52 -25.34
CA LEU A 46 -9.19 -3.11 -25.04
C LEU A 46 -8.29 -2.48 -26.10
N LEU A 47 -7.20 -3.16 -26.49
CA LEU A 47 -6.26 -2.69 -27.51
C LEU A 47 -6.93 -2.61 -28.89
N TYR A 48 -7.70 -3.63 -29.27
CA TYR A 48 -8.44 -3.66 -30.54
C TYR A 48 -9.49 -2.53 -30.61
N ALA A 49 -10.28 -2.36 -29.55
CA ALA A 49 -11.27 -1.30 -29.47
C ALA A 49 -10.65 0.11 -29.47
N TYR A 50 -9.41 0.24 -28.94
CA TYR A 50 -8.68 1.50 -28.89
C TYR A 50 -8.17 1.98 -30.26
N GLN A 51 -7.81 1.05 -31.16
CA GLN A 51 -7.28 1.38 -32.49
C GLN A 51 -8.25 2.20 -33.36
N HIS A 52 -9.55 2.20 -33.05
CA HIS A 52 -10.58 2.77 -33.91
C HIS A 52 -11.15 4.15 -33.48
N HIS A 53 -10.76 4.75 -32.33
CA HIS A 53 -11.51 5.90 -31.76
C HIS A 53 -10.71 7.11 -31.21
N LEU A 54 -9.59 7.46 -31.84
CA LEU A 54 -8.77 8.62 -31.46
C LEU A 54 -9.23 9.91 -32.17
N GLN A 55 -10.33 10.50 -31.70
CA GLN A 55 -10.67 11.89 -32.00
C GLN A 55 -10.63 12.73 -30.72
N LEU A 56 -9.80 13.78 -30.72
CA LEU A 56 -9.77 14.82 -29.69
C LEU A 56 -10.79 15.89 -30.12
N GLY A 57 -11.78 16.18 -29.26
CA GLY A 57 -12.75 17.24 -29.52
C GLY A 57 -12.05 18.61 -29.55
N LYS A 58 -12.58 19.54 -30.34
CA LYS A 58 -12.12 20.93 -30.36
C LYS A 58 -12.42 21.58 -29.01
N GLY A 59 -11.38 21.91 -28.25
CA GLY A 59 -11.52 22.63 -26.98
C GLY A 59 -11.86 24.11 -27.19
N SER A 60 -12.61 24.68 -26.24
CA SER A 60 -12.87 26.12 -26.18
C SER A 60 -11.56 26.90 -25.97
N ALA A 61 -11.36 27.95 -26.76
CA ALA A 61 -10.08 28.65 -26.97
C ALA A 61 -9.65 29.62 -25.85
N ASN A 62 -10.18 29.51 -24.62
CA ASN A 62 -9.81 30.46 -23.56
C ASN A 62 -9.84 29.84 -22.15
N THR A 63 -8.88 28.97 -21.85
CA THR A 63 -8.64 28.51 -20.47
C THR A 63 -7.53 29.32 -19.81
N THR A 64 -7.81 29.92 -18.66
CA THR A 64 -6.82 30.67 -17.86
C THR A 64 -5.66 29.77 -17.39
N LEU A 65 -4.48 30.37 -17.18
CA LEU A 65 -3.29 29.65 -16.69
C LEU A 65 -3.55 28.87 -15.40
N TRP A 66 -4.28 29.47 -14.45
CA TRP A 66 -4.57 28.82 -13.17
C TRP A 66 -5.42 27.54 -13.32
N ARG A 67 -6.33 27.48 -14.31
CA ARG A 67 -7.12 26.28 -14.60
C ARG A 67 -6.26 25.14 -15.13
N ARG A 68 -5.23 25.46 -15.93
CA ARG A 68 -4.25 24.48 -16.42
C ARG A 68 -3.44 23.89 -15.28
N LEU A 69 -2.92 24.77 -14.41
CA LEU A 69 -2.18 24.36 -13.21
C LEU A 69 -3.06 23.49 -12.29
N LEU A 70 -4.32 23.88 -12.06
CA LEU A 70 -5.26 23.09 -11.27
C LEU A 70 -5.54 21.72 -11.91
N GLY A 71 -5.70 21.65 -13.23
CA GLY A 71 -5.89 20.38 -13.94
C GLY A 71 -4.69 19.45 -13.84
N LEU A 72 -3.48 20.00 -13.99
CA LEU A 72 -2.23 19.24 -13.84
C LEU A 72 -2.02 18.77 -12.39
N LEU A 73 -2.23 19.65 -11.41
CA LEU A 73 -2.12 19.34 -9.99
C LEU A 73 -3.16 18.30 -9.56
N GLY A 74 -4.39 18.45 -10.03
CA GLY A 74 -5.47 17.48 -9.83
C GLY A 74 -5.14 16.12 -10.43
N LEU A 75 -4.64 16.08 -11.66
CA LEU A 75 -4.29 14.83 -12.32
C LEU A 75 -3.11 14.12 -11.63
N ALA A 76 -2.07 14.86 -11.24
CA ALA A 76 -0.95 14.33 -10.48
C ALA A 76 -1.39 13.79 -9.11
N SER A 77 -2.30 14.51 -8.43
CA SER A 77 -2.89 14.10 -7.15
C SER A 77 -3.75 12.84 -7.31
N LEU A 78 -4.54 12.74 -8.38
CA LEU A 78 -5.37 11.56 -8.68
C LEU A 78 -4.52 10.31 -8.96
N LEU A 79 -3.44 10.48 -9.73
CA LEU A 79 -2.43 9.44 -9.96
C LEU A 79 -1.81 8.97 -8.64
N PHE A 80 -1.27 9.92 -7.86
CA PHE A 80 -0.66 9.64 -6.57
C PHE A 80 -1.63 8.92 -5.63
N PHE A 81 -2.85 9.42 -5.45
CA PHE A 81 -3.82 8.84 -4.50
C PHE A 81 -4.25 7.43 -4.91
N THR A 82 -4.44 7.20 -6.21
CA THR A 82 -4.74 5.86 -6.75
C THR A 82 -3.58 4.90 -6.46
N GLN A 83 -2.33 5.35 -6.65
CA GLN A 83 -1.12 4.57 -6.37
C GLN A 83 -0.91 4.30 -4.88
N TRP A 84 -1.15 5.31 -4.06
CA TRP A 84 -0.86 5.26 -2.64
C TRP A 84 -1.80 4.33 -1.87
N LEU A 85 -3.11 4.40 -2.13
CA LEU A 85 -4.10 3.69 -1.30
C LEU A 85 -4.74 2.49 -2.02
N PHE A 86 -4.98 2.61 -3.32
CA PHE A 86 -5.78 1.62 -4.06
C PHE A 86 -4.96 0.61 -4.84
N THR A 87 -3.65 0.83 -4.99
CA THR A 87 -2.84 -0.01 -5.89
C THR A 87 -2.41 -1.33 -5.28
N ALA A 88 -2.32 -1.43 -3.96
CA ALA A 88 -2.09 -2.69 -3.30
C ALA A 88 -3.40 -3.28 -2.75
N PRO A 89 -3.74 -4.54 -3.09
CA PRO A 89 -4.89 -5.28 -2.57
C PRO A 89 -5.11 -5.17 -1.06
N THR A 90 -4.01 -5.19 -0.31
CA THR A 90 -4.00 -5.28 1.15
C THR A 90 -3.69 -3.95 1.82
N ALA A 91 -3.50 -2.86 1.08
CA ALA A 91 -3.13 -1.55 1.66
C ALA A 91 -4.18 -1.08 2.66
N ILE A 92 -5.42 -0.98 2.21
CA ILE A 92 -6.52 -0.51 3.08
C ILE A 92 -6.70 -1.44 4.29
N PRO A 93 -6.80 -2.78 4.15
CA PRO A 93 -6.84 -3.66 5.32
C PRO A 93 -5.67 -3.48 6.30
N ARG A 94 -4.44 -3.31 5.78
CA ARG A 94 -3.25 -3.15 6.62
C ARG A 94 -3.23 -1.81 7.36
N TRP A 95 -3.65 -0.73 6.70
CA TRP A 95 -3.81 0.58 7.33
C TRP A 95 -4.87 0.54 8.43
N LEU A 96 -5.97 -0.19 8.22
CA LEU A 96 -7.07 -0.26 9.18
C LEU A 96 -6.89 -1.34 10.26
N GLY A 97 -5.84 -2.17 10.17
CA GLY A 97 -5.63 -3.31 11.07
C GLY A 97 -6.74 -4.36 11.00
N VAL A 98 -7.41 -4.51 9.86
CA VAL A 98 -8.51 -5.48 9.66
C VAL A 98 -8.07 -6.67 8.81
N HIS A 99 -8.90 -7.71 8.80
CA HIS A 99 -8.63 -8.91 8.01
C HIS A 99 -8.41 -8.58 6.52
N HIS A 100 -7.36 -9.16 5.92
CA HIS A 100 -6.93 -8.86 4.55
C HIS A 100 -8.00 -9.12 3.48
N ALA A 101 -8.95 -10.03 3.74
CA ALA A 101 -10.08 -10.28 2.84
C ALA A 101 -10.96 -9.04 2.59
N TRP A 102 -10.96 -8.05 3.48
CA TRP A 102 -11.69 -6.79 3.25
C TRP A 102 -11.12 -5.98 2.08
N GLY A 103 -9.93 -6.30 1.58
CA GLY A 103 -9.44 -5.74 0.33
C GLY A 103 -10.37 -6.04 -0.86
N TRP A 104 -11.08 -7.17 -0.85
CA TRP A 104 -12.03 -7.52 -1.92
C TRP A 104 -13.17 -6.53 -2.05
N LEU A 105 -13.60 -5.93 -0.93
CA LEU A 105 -14.62 -4.88 -0.93
C LEU A 105 -14.18 -3.68 -1.78
N VAL A 106 -12.93 -3.26 -1.62
CA VAL A 106 -12.35 -2.13 -2.35
C VAL A 106 -12.28 -2.42 -3.85
N LEU A 107 -11.83 -3.63 -4.21
CA LEU A 107 -11.78 -4.05 -5.61
C LEU A 107 -13.19 -4.14 -6.22
N ALA A 108 -14.15 -4.66 -5.47
CA ALA A 108 -15.55 -4.77 -5.89
C ALA A 108 -16.17 -3.39 -6.11
N THR A 109 -16.00 -2.44 -5.16
CA THR A 109 -16.57 -1.09 -5.32
C THR A 109 -15.88 -0.30 -6.41
N TYR A 110 -14.56 -0.43 -6.58
CA TYR A 110 -13.85 0.14 -7.72
C TYR A 110 -14.39 -0.41 -9.05
N THR A 111 -14.57 -1.73 -9.15
CA THR A 111 -15.10 -2.36 -10.37
C THR A 111 -16.55 -1.95 -10.63
N LEU A 112 -17.39 -1.87 -9.60
CA LEU A 112 -18.74 -1.32 -9.71
C LEU A 112 -18.72 0.15 -10.16
N GLY A 113 -17.76 0.93 -9.70
CA GLY A 113 -17.54 2.31 -10.12
C GLY A 113 -17.28 2.42 -11.61
N ILE A 114 -16.54 1.47 -12.20
CA ILE A 114 -16.30 1.42 -13.65
C ILE A 114 -17.61 1.24 -14.41
N ILE A 115 -18.50 0.39 -13.92
CA ILE A 115 -19.81 0.12 -14.54
C ILE A 115 -20.69 1.36 -14.47
N CYS A 116 -20.72 2.02 -13.31
CA CYS A 116 -21.64 3.12 -13.01
C CYS A 116 -21.11 4.52 -13.39
N ALA A 117 -19.83 4.65 -13.76
CA ALA A 117 -19.24 5.94 -14.08
C ALA A 117 -19.81 6.55 -15.40
N PRO A 118 -19.90 7.90 -15.52
CA PRO A 118 -19.69 8.87 -14.44
C PRO A 118 -20.90 8.91 -13.49
N LEU A 119 -20.67 8.61 -12.21
CA LEU A 119 -21.70 8.49 -11.19
C LEU A 119 -22.27 9.87 -10.83
N GLY A 120 -23.46 10.21 -11.33
CA GLY A 120 -24.16 11.46 -10.99
C GLY A 120 -23.42 12.75 -11.40
N GLY A 121 -22.40 12.65 -12.26
CA GLY A 121 -21.59 13.78 -12.72
C GLY A 121 -20.53 14.27 -11.72
N ALA A 122 -19.92 15.43 -12.01
CA ALA A 122 -18.74 15.92 -11.29
C ALA A 122 -18.97 16.22 -9.81
N VAL A 123 -20.12 16.83 -9.47
CA VAL A 123 -20.42 17.19 -8.08
C VAL A 123 -20.69 15.94 -7.24
N ALA A 124 -21.49 15.00 -7.74
CA ALA A 124 -21.80 13.77 -7.03
C ALA A 124 -20.55 12.90 -6.82
N ALA A 125 -19.72 12.74 -7.87
CA ALA A 125 -18.47 11.99 -7.75
C ALA A 125 -17.49 12.62 -6.75
N ALA A 126 -17.30 13.95 -6.81
CA ALA A 126 -16.43 14.66 -5.88
C ALA A 126 -16.96 14.62 -4.43
N ALA A 127 -18.28 14.74 -4.24
CA ALA A 127 -18.92 14.65 -2.94
C ALA A 127 -18.79 13.24 -2.34
N LEU A 128 -19.08 12.20 -3.11
CA LEU A 128 -18.93 10.81 -2.67
C LEU A 128 -17.49 10.50 -2.27
N PHE A 129 -16.52 10.95 -3.06
CA PHE A 129 -15.10 10.80 -2.75
C PHE A 129 -14.69 11.56 -1.48
N GLY A 130 -15.12 12.82 -1.34
CA GLY A 130 -14.83 13.64 -0.16
C GLY A 130 -15.45 13.09 1.13
N VAL A 131 -16.72 12.68 1.09
CA VAL A 131 -17.38 12.01 2.22
C VAL A 131 -16.69 10.70 2.54
N GLY A 132 -16.31 9.93 1.52
CA GLY A 132 -15.52 8.70 1.69
C GLY A 132 -14.17 8.95 2.37
N ALA A 133 -13.46 10.02 1.98
CA ALA A 133 -12.19 10.42 2.59
C ALA A 133 -12.35 10.83 4.06
N ILE A 134 -13.44 11.53 4.41
CA ILE A 134 -13.75 11.87 5.80
C ILE A 134 -14.06 10.60 6.62
N ALA A 135 -14.90 9.72 6.08
CA ALA A 135 -15.25 8.46 6.74
C ALA A 135 -14.04 7.52 6.90
N PHE A 136 -13.12 7.51 5.92
CA PHE A 136 -11.88 6.72 5.95
C PHE A 136 -10.95 7.11 7.10
N HIS A 137 -10.83 8.41 7.40
CA HIS A 137 -10.00 8.90 8.50
C HIS A 137 -10.72 8.88 9.87
N ALA A 138 -12.00 8.50 9.95
CA ALA A 138 -12.68 8.39 11.24
C ALA A 138 -12.08 7.23 12.06
N SER A 139 -10.96 7.50 12.74
CA SER A 139 -9.92 6.56 13.17
C SER A 139 -10.22 5.78 14.44
N SER A 140 -11.49 5.67 14.82
CA SER A 140 -11.91 4.86 15.97
C SER A 140 -12.81 3.69 15.58
N PHE A 141 -13.29 3.65 14.33
CA PHE A 141 -14.22 2.63 13.85
C PHE A 141 -13.75 2.06 12.51
N PRO A 142 -13.08 0.89 12.50
CA PRO A 142 -12.58 0.27 11.27
C PRO A 142 -13.68 0.02 10.23
N GLY A 143 -14.90 -0.30 10.66
CA GLY A 143 -16.06 -0.47 9.77
C GLY A 143 -16.46 0.79 9.01
N LEU A 144 -16.47 1.96 9.67
CA LEU A 144 -16.74 3.23 9.00
C LEU A 144 -15.61 3.60 8.04
N SER A 145 -14.36 3.30 8.45
CA SER A 145 -13.20 3.52 7.60
C SER A 145 -13.24 2.66 6.33
N LEU A 146 -13.65 1.39 6.45
CA LEU A 146 -13.90 0.50 5.31
C LEU A 146 -15.01 1.02 4.39
N CYS A 147 -16.11 1.53 4.94
CA CYS A 147 -17.16 2.18 4.14
C CYS A 147 -16.62 3.42 3.40
N GLY A 148 -15.77 4.21 4.06
CA GLY A 148 -15.11 5.36 3.45
C GLY A 148 -14.19 4.96 2.28
N ALA A 149 -13.38 3.93 2.47
CA ALA A 149 -12.57 3.34 1.41
C ALA A 149 -13.41 2.82 0.24
N ALA A 150 -14.51 2.13 0.54
CA ALA A 150 -15.45 1.62 -0.46
C ALA A 150 -16.09 2.75 -1.29
N ALA A 151 -16.52 3.84 -0.63
CA ALA A 151 -17.09 5.03 -1.27
C ALA A 151 -16.06 5.74 -2.18
N MET A 152 -14.82 5.90 -1.69
CA MET A 152 -13.73 6.44 -2.51
C MET A 152 -13.45 5.55 -3.72
N GLY A 153 -13.37 4.22 -3.54
CA GLY A 153 -13.20 3.26 -4.62
C GLY A 153 -14.29 3.36 -5.68
N LEU A 154 -15.55 3.48 -5.28
CA LEU A 154 -16.70 3.65 -6.18
C LEU A 154 -16.64 4.96 -6.99
N ALA A 155 -16.20 6.06 -6.36
CA ALA A 155 -16.09 7.37 -7.00
C ALA A 155 -14.89 7.46 -7.96
N LEU A 156 -13.80 6.74 -7.67
CA LEU A 156 -12.50 6.91 -8.32
C LEU A 156 -12.55 6.79 -9.86
N PRO A 157 -13.23 5.79 -10.48
CA PRO A 157 -13.39 5.73 -11.93
C PRO A 157 -14.06 6.97 -12.53
N SER A 158 -15.05 7.55 -11.83
CA SER A 158 -15.73 8.78 -12.27
C SER A 158 -14.78 9.96 -12.23
N LEU A 159 -13.95 10.09 -11.20
CA LEU A 159 -12.95 11.17 -11.10
C LEU A 159 -11.92 11.07 -12.23
N TRP A 160 -11.45 9.86 -12.56
CA TRP A 160 -10.61 9.61 -13.73
C TRP A 160 -11.28 10.04 -15.03
N LEU A 161 -12.55 9.67 -15.24
CA LEU A 161 -13.29 10.01 -16.45
C LEU A 161 -13.56 11.52 -16.59
N LEU A 162 -13.66 12.24 -15.48
CA LEU A 162 -13.99 13.66 -15.47
C LEU A 162 -12.75 14.54 -15.53
N LEU A 163 -11.68 14.16 -14.83
CA LEU A 163 -10.52 15.02 -14.64
C LEU A 163 -9.56 14.98 -15.82
N VAL A 164 -9.19 13.78 -16.29
CA VAL A 164 -8.16 13.63 -17.32
C VAL A 164 -8.48 14.40 -18.61
N PRO A 165 -9.69 14.30 -19.22
CA PRO A 165 -9.98 15.03 -20.46
C PRO A 165 -9.99 16.53 -20.22
N SER A 166 -10.55 16.94 -19.08
CA SER A 166 -10.61 18.34 -18.67
C SER A 166 -9.21 18.93 -18.53
N THR A 167 -8.26 18.17 -17.97
CA THR A 167 -6.85 18.54 -17.90
C THR A 167 -6.22 18.66 -19.29
N PHE A 168 -6.32 17.63 -20.14
CA PHE A 168 -5.75 17.67 -21.49
C PHE A 168 -6.32 18.80 -22.35
N MET A 169 -7.63 19.05 -22.26
CA MET A 169 -8.27 20.14 -23.00
C MET A 169 -7.86 21.51 -22.46
N SER A 170 -7.64 21.65 -21.15
CA SER A 170 -7.09 22.89 -20.59
C SER A 170 -5.68 23.19 -21.11
N ILE A 171 -4.85 22.17 -21.30
CA ILE A 171 -3.48 22.32 -21.81
C ILE A 171 -3.50 22.68 -23.31
N ASN A 172 -4.39 22.07 -24.09
CA ASN A 172 -4.43 22.19 -25.55
C ASN A 172 -5.17 23.44 -26.09
N ALA A 173 -5.77 24.28 -25.25
CA ALA A 173 -6.61 25.42 -25.67
C ALA A 173 -5.89 26.57 -26.43
N HIS A 174 -4.62 26.42 -26.83
CA HIS A 174 -3.83 27.42 -27.57
C HIS A 174 -3.63 27.14 -29.07
N LEU A 175 -4.38 26.20 -29.66
CA LEU A 175 -4.43 26.12 -31.12
C LEU A 175 -5.46 27.13 -31.61
N GLU A 176 -4.99 28.30 -32.08
CA GLU A 176 -5.87 29.26 -32.76
C GLU A 176 -6.70 28.55 -33.84
N PRO A 177 -8.00 28.85 -33.97
CA PRO A 177 -8.72 28.45 -35.16
C PRO A 177 -8.10 29.21 -36.33
N VAL A 178 -7.40 28.50 -37.21
CA VAL A 178 -6.99 29.05 -38.50
C VAL A 178 -8.27 29.60 -39.16
N HIS A 179 -8.37 30.93 -39.27
CA HIS A 179 -9.34 31.56 -40.16
C HIS A 179 -9.00 31.09 -41.57
N PHE A 180 -9.84 30.23 -42.12
CA PHE A 180 -9.87 30.05 -43.56
C PHE A 180 -10.56 31.28 -44.14
N ASP A 181 -9.78 32.24 -44.62
CA ASP A 181 -10.30 33.26 -45.53
C ASP A 181 -10.87 32.56 -46.76
N SER A 182 -12.19 32.58 -46.91
CA SER A 182 -12.91 31.99 -48.04
C SER A 182 -12.66 32.71 -49.37
N GLU A 183 -11.84 33.76 -49.40
CA GLU A 183 -11.53 34.53 -50.62
C GLU A 183 -10.31 34.03 -51.40
N ARG A 184 -9.55 33.04 -50.90
CA ARG A 184 -8.36 32.50 -51.62
C ARG A 184 -8.55 31.14 -52.29
N LEU A 185 -9.78 30.68 -52.46
CA LEU A 185 -10.10 29.42 -53.15
C LEU A 185 -10.60 29.67 -54.59
N ASN A 186 -9.81 30.37 -55.40
CA ASN A 186 -10.07 30.50 -56.85
C ASN A 186 -8.80 30.42 -57.72
N SER A 187 -7.78 29.70 -57.25
CA SER A 187 -6.66 29.31 -58.09
C SER A 187 -6.21 27.90 -57.72
N ALA A 188 -6.70 26.93 -58.49
CA ALA A 188 -6.25 25.55 -58.46
C ALA A 188 -4.83 25.46 -59.06
N HIS A 189 -3.81 25.86 -58.29
CA HIS A 189 -2.42 25.46 -58.50
C HIS A 189 -1.57 25.94 -57.32
N GLU A 190 -1.56 25.17 -56.23
CA GLU A 190 -0.41 25.08 -55.32
C GLU A 190 -0.69 23.94 -54.33
N LEU A 191 -0.14 22.76 -54.64
CA LEU A 191 0.02 21.66 -53.68
C LEU A 191 1.13 22.07 -52.68
N GLY A 192 0.85 23.09 -51.87
CA GLY A 192 1.61 23.38 -50.67
C GLY A 192 1.19 22.39 -49.61
N VAL A 193 1.99 21.35 -49.38
CA VAL A 193 1.91 20.52 -48.17
C VAL A 193 2.06 21.47 -46.98
N ALA A 194 0.95 21.91 -46.41
CA ALA A 194 0.94 22.64 -45.16
C ALA A 194 1.45 21.67 -44.09
N THR A 195 2.75 21.70 -43.82
CA THR A 195 3.32 21.03 -42.65
C THR A 195 2.65 21.63 -41.42
N PRO A 196 1.93 20.86 -40.59
CA PRO A 196 1.40 21.41 -39.36
C PRO A 196 2.58 21.90 -38.53
N ARG A 197 2.50 23.13 -37.98
CA ARG A 197 3.49 23.66 -37.02
C ARG A 197 3.54 22.71 -35.81
N ARG A 198 4.42 21.69 -35.88
CA ARG A 198 4.59 20.61 -34.90
C ARG A 198 5.21 21.07 -33.57
N SER A 199 5.75 22.29 -33.49
CA SER A 199 6.60 22.72 -32.37
C SER A 199 5.84 23.11 -31.09
N SER A 200 4.70 23.80 -31.17
CA SER A 200 4.04 24.36 -29.97
C SER A 200 3.26 23.33 -29.14
N CYS A 201 2.62 22.34 -29.78
CA CYS A 201 1.88 21.28 -29.08
C CYS A 201 2.84 20.34 -28.31
N SER A 202 4.03 20.08 -28.87
CA SER A 202 5.05 19.27 -28.21
C SER A 202 5.58 19.91 -26.93
N LEU A 203 5.84 21.23 -26.94
CA LEU A 203 6.43 21.90 -25.77
C LEU A 203 5.46 21.97 -24.58
N SER A 204 4.19 22.32 -24.81
CA SER A 204 3.19 22.40 -23.73
C SER A 204 2.92 21.05 -23.08
N LEU A 205 2.92 19.97 -23.87
CA LEU A 205 2.79 18.60 -23.36
C LEU A 205 4.02 18.17 -22.56
N CYS A 206 5.22 18.49 -23.03
CA CYS A 206 6.47 18.23 -22.29
C CYS A 206 6.49 18.97 -20.95
N VAL A 207 6.19 20.28 -20.93
CA VAL A 207 6.15 21.07 -19.68
C VAL A 207 5.08 20.53 -18.73
N GLY A 208 3.90 20.18 -19.24
CA GLY A 208 2.84 19.56 -18.44
C GLY A 208 3.26 18.21 -17.84
N ALA A 209 3.94 17.36 -18.61
CA ALA A 209 4.44 16.07 -18.16
C ALA A 209 5.52 16.21 -17.07
N VAL A 210 6.46 17.16 -17.24
CA VAL A 210 7.48 17.47 -16.22
C VAL A 210 6.81 17.95 -14.93
N PHE A 211 5.85 18.87 -15.02
CA PHE A 211 5.14 19.38 -13.85
C PHE A 211 4.37 18.27 -13.13
N LEU A 212 3.63 17.43 -13.86
CA LEU A 212 2.89 16.29 -13.30
C LEU A 212 3.83 15.32 -12.59
N THR A 213 4.98 15.01 -13.21
CA THR A 213 6.01 14.14 -12.63
C THR A 213 6.57 14.76 -11.36
N LEU A 214 6.91 16.05 -11.37
CA LEU A 214 7.42 16.76 -10.20
C LEU A 214 6.44 16.68 -9.04
N VAL A 215 5.17 17.05 -9.25
CA VAL A 215 4.14 16.97 -8.20
C VAL A 215 3.99 15.55 -7.66
N TYR A 216 3.91 14.55 -8.55
CA TYR A 216 3.79 13.15 -8.14
C TYR A 216 4.99 12.71 -7.30
N THR A 217 6.22 13.00 -7.75
CA THR A 217 7.45 12.65 -7.02
C THR A 217 7.57 13.39 -5.69
N THR A 218 7.11 14.64 -5.60
CA THR A 218 7.06 15.38 -4.33
C THR A 218 6.07 14.74 -3.37
N LEU A 219 4.86 14.39 -3.81
CA LEU A 219 3.88 13.72 -2.96
C LEU A 219 4.39 12.35 -2.48
N LEU A 220 5.03 11.59 -3.37
CA LEU A 220 5.68 10.33 -3.02
C LEU A 220 6.79 10.53 -1.98
N ALA A 221 7.70 11.49 -2.21
CA ALA A 221 8.77 11.82 -1.28
C ALA A 221 8.23 12.25 0.09
N LEU A 222 7.15 13.04 0.11
CA LEU A 222 6.47 13.41 1.35
C LEU A 222 5.94 12.20 2.10
N THR A 223 5.39 11.18 1.42
CA THR A 223 4.94 9.94 2.10
C THR A 223 6.08 9.10 2.66
N ILE A 224 7.22 9.06 1.97
CA ILE A 224 8.41 8.35 2.47
C ILE A 224 8.96 9.07 3.70
N ALA A 225 9.01 10.40 3.64
CA ALA A 225 9.43 11.26 4.73
C ALA A 225 8.58 11.09 6.01
N LEU A 226 7.33 10.63 5.91
CA LEU A 226 6.49 10.38 7.09
C LEU A 226 7.06 9.31 8.01
N THR A 227 7.73 8.30 7.46
CA THR A 227 8.32 7.18 8.23
C THR A 227 9.80 7.40 8.50
N THR A 228 10.53 7.92 7.52
CA THR A 228 11.99 8.13 7.64
C THR A 228 12.35 9.52 8.20
N TYR A 229 11.40 10.20 8.87
CA TYR A 229 11.58 11.59 9.33
C TYR A 229 12.79 11.76 10.25
N ASP A 230 13.16 10.70 10.96
CA ASP A 230 14.30 10.70 11.89
C ASP A 230 15.64 10.91 11.18
N TYR A 231 15.71 10.49 9.91
CA TYR A 231 16.87 10.66 9.05
C TYR A 231 16.86 11.98 8.28
N LEU A 232 15.82 12.83 8.47
CA LEU A 232 15.69 14.11 7.78
C LEU A 232 16.21 15.27 8.64
N PRO A 233 16.63 16.38 7.99
CA PRO A 233 17.01 17.59 8.71
C PRO A 233 15.94 18.07 9.70
N PRO A 234 16.32 18.69 10.84
CA PRO A 234 15.39 19.11 11.89
C PRO A 234 14.21 19.97 11.39
N GLU A 235 14.41 20.74 10.32
CA GLU A 235 13.40 21.58 9.67
C GLU A 235 12.23 20.77 9.10
N LEU A 236 12.45 19.50 8.76
CA LEU A 236 11.45 18.60 8.22
C LEU A 236 10.77 17.71 9.27
N ARG A 237 11.15 17.82 10.55
CA ARG A 237 10.49 17.06 11.65
C ARG A 237 8.99 17.33 11.75
N GLY A 238 8.55 18.51 11.30
CA GLY A 238 7.12 18.86 11.22
C GLY A 238 6.31 17.97 10.29
N LEU A 239 6.95 17.18 9.41
CA LEU A 239 6.29 16.18 8.56
C LEU A 239 5.81 14.94 9.33
N ARG A 240 6.34 14.69 10.52
CA ARG A 240 5.89 13.58 11.37
C ARG A 240 4.40 13.67 11.64
N GLY A 241 3.68 12.57 11.42
CA GLY A 241 2.23 12.49 11.64
C GLY A 241 1.39 13.35 10.69
N GLN A 242 1.95 13.85 9.58
CA GLN A 242 1.21 14.67 8.60
C GLN A 242 0.49 13.85 7.53
N ARG A 243 0.47 12.52 7.65
CA ARG A 243 -0.16 11.59 6.70
C ARG A 243 -1.54 12.06 6.25
N PHE A 244 -2.42 12.32 7.21
CA PHE A 244 -3.79 12.73 6.90
C PHE A 244 -3.89 14.16 6.33
N ARG A 245 -2.91 15.04 6.60
CA ARG A 245 -2.87 16.36 5.92
C ARG A 245 -2.54 16.21 4.44
N ILE A 246 -1.59 15.34 4.09
CA ILE A 246 -1.27 15.02 2.68
C ILE A 246 -2.48 14.35 2.01
N PHE A 247 -3.12 13.41 2.71
CA PHE A 247 -4.33 12.74 2.26
C PHE A 247 -5.47 13.72 1.95
N TYR A 248 -5.81 14.62 2.87
CA TYR A 248 -6.87 15.60 2.64
C TYR A 248 -6.51 16.66 1.62
N LEU A 249 -5.25 17.10 1.58
CA LEU A 249 -4.77 18.03 0.57
C LEU A 249 -4.98 17.45 -0.83
N THR A 250 -4.49 16.23 -1.06
CA THR A 250 -4.63 15.56 -2.36
C THR A 250 -6.09 15.27 -2.69
N ALA A 251 -6.89 14.80 -1.74
CA ALA A 251 -8.31 14.56 -1.97
C ALA A 251 -9.10 15.84 -2.31
N SER A 252 -8.83 16.95 -1.61
CA SER A 252 -9.46 18.25 -1.84
C SER A 252 -9.07 18.84 -3.19
N VAL A 253 -7.80 18.71 -3.57
CA VAL A 253 -7.28 19.13 -4.88
C VAL A 253 -7.99 18.36 -6.01
N ILE A 254 -8.15 17.04 -5.88
CA ILE A 254 -8.87 16.23 -6.87
C ILE A 254 -10.32 16.69 -7.00
N GLY A 255 -11.05 16.79 -5.87
CA GLY A 255 -12.44 17.21 -5.85
C GLY A 255 -12.65 18.61 -6.45
N THR A 256 -11.79 19.56 -6.06
CA THR A 256 -11.82 20.93 -6.58
C THR A 256 -11.52 20.96 -8.07
N ALA A 257 -10.49 20.25 -8.54
CA ALA A 257 -10.15 20.21 -9.96
C ALA A 257 -11.30 19.65 -10.81
N VAL A 258 -11.93 18.57 -10.36
CA VAL A 258 -13.09 17.96 -11.04
C VAL A 258 -14.27 18.92 -11.10
N VAL A 259 -14.61 19.60 -10.00
CA VAL A 259 -15.75 20.53 -9.94
C VAL A 259 -15.49 21.80 -10.72
N VAL A 260 -14.29 22.38 -10.63
CA VAL A 260 -13.96 23.65 -11.30
C VAL A 260 -13.82 23.47 -12.80
N LEU A 261 -13.22 22.36 -13.25
CA LEU A 261 -13.00 22.11 -14.67
C LEU A 261 -14.23 21.52 -15.39
N ARG A 262 -15.32 21.23 -14.65
CA ARG A 262 -16.59 20.74 -15.20
C ARG A 262 -17.18 21.62 -16.30
N SER A 263 -16.90 22.93 -16.28
CA SER A 263 -17.46 23.88 -17.24
C SER A 263 -16.80 23.83 -18.62
N SER A 264 -15.73 23.04 -18.78
CA SER A 264 -15.01 22.90 -20.05
C SER A 264 -15.59 21.80 -20.95
N LEU A 265 -16.40 20.89 -20.40
CA LEU A 265 -17.22 19.92 -21.11
C LEU A 265 -18.41 19.52 -20.22
N ALA A 266 -19.63 19.86 -20.61
CA ALA A 266 -20.72 18.92 -20.38
C ALA A 266 -20.64 17.93 -21.55
N PRO A 267 -20.01 16.75 -21.40
CA PRO A 267 -20.18 15.73 -22.41
C PRO A 267 -21.67 15.45 -22.48
N THR A 268 -22.29 15.69 -23.63
CA THR A 268 -23.61 15.13 -23.89
C THR A 268 -23.47 13.62 -23.70
N LEU A 269 -24.10 13.09 -22.66
CA LEU A 269 -24.16 11.67 -22.32
C LEU A 269 -25.01 10.93 -23.36
N GLN A 270 -24.63 10.98 -24.63
CA GLN A 270 -25.05 9.97 -25.57
C GLN A 270 -24.20 8.74 -25.27
N SER A 271 -24.84 7.66 -24.81
CA SER A 271 -24.17 6.39 -24.53
C SER A 271 -23.39 5.97 -25.77
N THR A 272 -22.08 6.14 -25.73
CA THR A 272 -21.22 5.75 -26.83
C THR A 272 -21.02 4.24 -26.85
N THR A 273 -20.52 3.71 -27.96
CA THR A 273 -20.08 2.30 -28.05
C THR A 273 -19.08 1.96 -26.93
N MET A 274 -18.27 2.93 -26.50
CA MET A 274 -17.30 2.78 -25.39
C MET A 274 -17.94 2.71 -24.00
N ASP A 275 -19.07 3.39 -23.78
CA ASP A 275 -19.82 3.25 -22.52
C ASP A 275 -20.45 1.86 -22.40
N ARG A 276 -20.95 1.32 -23.51
CA ARG A 276 -21.46 -0.07 -23.57
C ARG A 276 -20.33 -1.07 -23.32
N LEU A 277 -19.20 -0.91 -24.00
CA LEU A 277 -18.04 -1.78 -23.84
C LEU A 277 -17.51 -1.76 -22.40
N ARG A 278 -17.36 -0.57 -21.79
CA ARG A 278 -16.96 -0.42 -20.38
C ARG A 278 -17.91 -1.16 -19.45
N ARG A 279 -19.23 -1.03 -19.64
CA ARG A 279 -20.23 -1.73 -18.81
C ARG A 279 -20.15 -3.25 -18.97
N VAL A 280 -20.01 -3.75 -20.20
CA VAL A 280 -19.89 -5.19 -20.47
C VAL A 280 -18.62 -5.76 -19.85
N ILE A 281 -17.48 -5.07 -20.04
CA ILE A 281 -16.20 -5.47 -19.45
C ILE A 281 -16.27 -5.42 -17.93
N GLY A 282 -16.72 -4.31 -17.35
CA GLY A 282 -16.84 -4.15 -15.90
C GLY A 282 -17.77 -5.20 -15.27
N ALA A 283 -18.90 -5.48 -15.92
CA ALA A 283 -19.82 -6.55 -15.49
C ALA A 283 -19.17 -7.93 -15.59
N GLY A 284 -18.44 -8.21 -16.69
CA GLY A 284 -17.67 -9.45 -16.85
C GLY A 284 -16.63 -9.62 -15.75
N ILE A 285 -15.87 -8.58 -15.42
CA ILE A 285 -14.91 -8.59 -14.31
C ILE A 285 -15.61 -8.86 -12.97
N CYS A 286 -16.73 -8.19 -12.68
CA CYS A 286 -17.50 -8.44 -11.46
C CYS A 286 -17.97 -9.89 -11.34
N CYS A 287 -18.59 -10.43 -12.40
CA CYS A 287 -19.23 -11.75 -12.37
C CYS A 287 -18.22 -12.91 -12.48
N VAL A 288 -17.16 -12.74 -13.28
CA VAL A 288 -16.22 -13.82 -13.63
C VAL A 288 -14.95 -13.76 -12.77
N CYS A 289 -14.53 -12.58 -12.33
CA CYS A 289 -13.28 -12.41 -11.58
C CYS A 289 -13.51 -12.20 -10.08
N VAL A 290 -14.35 -11.24 -9.64
CA VAL A 290 -14.47 -10.90 -8.20
C VAL A 290 -14.95 -12.07 -7.37
N ILE A 291 -16.13 -12.60 -7.70
CA ILE A 291 -16.76 -13.61 -6.86
C ILE A 291 -15.99 -14.94 -6.95
N PRO A 292 -15.68 -15.49 -8.14
CA PRO A 292 -15.02 -16.78 -8.22
C PRO A 292 -13.58 -16.75 -7.73
N ILE A 293 -12.79 -15.69 -8.01
CA ILE A 293 -11.39 -15.62 -7.57
C ILE A 293 -11.32 -15.37 -6.06
N ALA A 294 -12.21 -14.58 -5.47
CA ALA A 294 -12.26 -14.46 -4.01
C ALA A 294 -12.58 -15.80 -3.33
N SER A 295 -13.50 -16.59 -3.92
CA SER A 295 -13.81 -17.95 -3.45
C SER A 295 -12.64 -18.92 -3.64
N ILE A 296 -11.95 -18.88 -4.77
CA ILE A 296 -10.75 -19.70 -5.02
C ILE A 296 -9.63 -19.29 -4.07
N TYR A 297 -9.36 -18.00 -3.92
CA TYR A 297 -8.34 -17.46 -3.02
C TYR A 297 -8.55 -17.96 -1.59
N THR A 298 -9.78 -17.89 -1.09
CA THR A 298 -10.12 -18.37 0.26
C THR A 298 -10.01 -19.90 0.39
N ALA A 299 -10.17 -20.65 -0.70
CA ALA A 299 -10.01 -22.10 -0.72
C ALA A 299 -8.56 -22.57 -0.96
N SER A 300 -7.72 -21.76 -1.61
CA SER A 300 -6.35 -22.13 -2.02
C SER A 300 -5.34 -22.07 -0.89
N PHE A 301 -5.60 -21.31 0.18
CA PHE A 301 -4.70 -21.21 1.32
C PHE A 301 -5.17 -22.07 2.47
N ALA A 302 -4.23 -22.83 3.03
CA ALA A 302 -4.51 -23.59 4.23
C ALA A 302 -4.92 -22.63 5.36
N PRO A 303 -5.94 -22.99 6.16
CA PRO A 303 -6.33 -22.16 7.28
C PRO A 303 -5.13 -21.98 8.23
N PRO A 304 -4.99 -20.81 8.88
CA PRO A 304 -3.97 -20.59 9.89
C PRO A 304 -3.99 -21.70 10.93
N GLY A 305 -2.81 -22.22 11.30
CA GLY A 305 -2.68 -23.32 12.27
C GLY A 305 -2.91 -24.71 11.70
N SER A 306 -3.12 -24.84 10.39
CA SER A 306 -3.19 -26.15 9.70
C SER A 306 -1.96 -27.03 9.95
N ASN A 307 -0.81 -26.42 10.20
CA ASN A 307 0.46 -27.10 10.48
C ASN A 307 0.95 -26.83 11.92
N SER A 308 0.06 -26.86 12.93
CA SER A 308 0.53 -26.78 14.32
C SER A 308 1.47 -27.94 14.65
N PRO A 309 2.66 -27.68 15.22
CA PRO A 309 3.60 -28.74 15.59
C PRO A 309 2.99 -29.66 16.67
N PRO A 310 3.33 -30.95 16.71
CA PRO A 310 2.83 -31.85 17.73
C PRO A 310 3.49 -31.57 19.08
N LEU A 311 2.76 -31.73 20.19
CA LEU A 311 3.26 -31.66 21.58
C LEU A 311 4.44 -32.60 21.86
N THR A 312 4.52 -33.70 21.11
CA THR A 312 5.50 -34.76 21.30
C THR A 312 6.07 -35.18 19.95
N LEU A 313 7.39 -35.35 19.90
CA LEU A 313 8.08 -35.94 18.77
C LEU A 313 8.49 -37.37 19.19
N GLY A 314 7.60 -38.33 18.95
CA GLY A 314 7.72 -39.68 19.53
C GLY A 314 7.42 -39.65 21.03
N ASN A 315 8.37 -40.04 21.87
CA ASN A 315 8.22 -40.08 23.33
C ASN A 315 8.86 -38.87 24.06
N VAL A 316 9.34 -37.88 23.32
CA VAL A 316 9.99 -36.68 23.88
C VAL A 316 9.06 -35.48 23.67
N ALA A 317 8.98 -34.60 24.67
CA ALA A 317 8.29 -33.31 24.51
C ALA A 317 8.94 -32.55 23.35
N SER A 318 8.14 -32.03 22.42
CA SER A 318 8.64 -31.27 21.28
C SER A 318 9.21 -29.92 21.74
N ASP A 319 10.34 -29.51 21.17
CA ASP A 319 10.89 -28.19 21.42
C ASP A 319 10.03 -27.09 20.77
N LEU A 320 9.81 -25.99 21.50
CA LEU A 320 9.22 -24.78 20.92
C LEU A 320 10.31 -24.00 20.17
N ARG A 321 10.17 -23.87 18.85
CA ARG A 321 11.11 -23.14 17.99
C ARG A 321 10.64 -21.71 17.75
N LEU A 322 11.50 -20.75 18.05
CA LEU A 322 11.22 -19.31 17.91
C LEU A 322 12.30 -18.65 17.05
N VAL A 323 11.90 -17.70 16.21
CA VAL A 323 12.82 -16.86 15.44
C VAL A 323 12.48 -15.39 15.69
N SER A 324 13.48 -14.59 16.07
CA SER A 324 13.42 -13.14 16.00
C SER A 324 14.30 -12.68 14.84
N PHE A 325 13.80 -11.78 14.00
CA PHE A 325 14.56 -11.29 12.86
C PHE A 325 14.10 -9.90 12.43
N ASN A 326 15.01 -8.91 12.51
CA ASN A 326 14.79 -7.63 11.87
C ASN A 326 14.81 -7.79 10.33
N ALA A 327 13.67 -7.52 9.69
CA ALA A 327 13.44 -7.78 8.27
C ALA A 327 13.96 -6.68 7.34
N TYR A 328 14.49 -5.57 7.87
CA TYR A 328 15.04 -4.43 7.12
C TYR A 328 14.10 -3.95 5.99
N GLN A 329 12.83 -3.76 6.34
CA GLN A 329 11.74 -3.40 5.41
C GLN A 329 11.61 -4.33 4.20
N GLY A 330 11.98 -5.60 4.37
CA GLY A 330 11.95 -6.61 3.31
C GLY A 330 12.97 -6.38 2.20
N PHE A 331 13.98 -5.54 2.43
CA PHE A 331 15.08 -5.30 1.51
C PHE A 331 16.33 -6.09 1.87
N ASN A 332 17.14 -6.38 0.86
CA ASN A 332 18.50 -6.87 1.04
C ASN A 332 19.47 -5.68 1.15
N ARG A 333 20.74 -5.93 1.46
CA ARG A 333 21.76 -4.87 1.61
C ARG A 333 22.03 -4.06 0.35
N ALA A 334 21.61 -4.53 -0.83
CA ALA A 334 21.70 -3.78 -2.09
C ALA A 334 20.42 -2.97 -2.38
N GLY A 335 19.43 -2.97 -1.49
CA GLY A 335 18.13 -2.32 -1.67
C GLY A 335 17.15 -3.08 -2.54
N GLY A 336 17.45 -4.33 -2.91
CA GLY A 336 16.54 -5.20 -3.68
C GLY A 336 15.54 -5.94 -2.79
N ASN A 337 14.46 -6.46 -3.37
CA ASN A 337 13.50 -7.29 -2.65
C ASN A 337 14.16 -8.53 -2.02
N ASN A 338 13.78 -8.86 -0.78
CA ASN A 338 14.35 -9.97 -0.01
C ASN A 338 13.30 -10.96 0.51
N PHE A 339 12.05 -10.90 0.04
CA PHE A 339 10.93 -11.67 0.60
C PHE A 339 11.17 -13.18 0.47
N HIS A 340 11.63 -13.63 -0.70
CA HIS A 340 11.93 -15.05 -0.93
C HIS A 340 13.06 -15.56 -0.02
N ALA A 341 14.13 -14.78 0.17
CA ALA A 341 15.24 -15.20 1.03
C ALA A 341 14.83 -15.25 2.51
N ILE A 342 14.02 -14.28 2.97
CA ILE A 342 13.44 -14.31 4.32
C ILE A 342 12.58 -15.56 4.49
N ARG A 343 11.71 -15.86 3.52
CA ARG A 343 10.91 -17.09 3.55
C ARG A 343 11.78 -18.35 3.58
N SER A 344 12.78 -18.45 2.70
CA SER A 344 13.68 -19.60 2.64
C SER A 344 14.40 -19.81 3.98
N MET A 345 14.85 -18.73 4.62
CA MET A 345 15.44 -18.78 5.96
C MET A 345 14.46 -19.34 7.00
N LEU A 346 13.19 -18.89 6.99
CA LEU A 346 12.17 -19.42 7.87
C LEU A 346 11.83 -20.88 7.55
N ASP A 347 11.87 -21.28 6.27
CA ASP A 347 11.66 -22.66 5.85
C ASP A 347 12.79 -23.58 6.34
N ASP A 348 14.04 -23.09 6.35
CA ASP A 348 15.21 -23.82 6.86
C ASP A 348 15.18 -23.99 8.39
N PHE A 349 14.78 -22.96 9.14
CA PHE A 349 14.70 -23.02 10.61
C PHE A 349 13.42 -23.69 11.13
N ASP A 350 12.38 -23.74 10.31
CA ASP A 350 11.05 -24.25 10.62
C ASP A 350 10.48 -23.76 11.97
N PRO A 351 10.38 -22.44 12.21
CA PRO A 351 9.93 -21.90 13.48
C PRO A 351 8.42 -22.06 13.69
N HIS A 352 8.04 -22.20 14.96
CA HIS A 352 6.64 -22.24 15.38
C HIS A 352 6.10 -20.83 15.64
N ILE A 353 6.96 -19.93 16.11
CA ILE A 353 6.65 -18.51 16.39
C ILE A 353 7.73 -17.65 15.75
N VAL A 354 7.34 -16.61 15.03
CA VAL A 354 8.25 -15.66 14.36
C VAL A 354 7.92 -14.25 14.82
N ALA A 355 8.91 -13.51 15.31
CA ALA A 355 8.83 -12.09 15.59
C ALA A 355 9.71 -11.33 14.59
N LEU A 356 9.11 -10.48 13.78
CA LEU A 356 9.81 -9.63 12.83
C LEU A 356 9.73 -8.17 13.26
N GLN A 357 10.85 -7.48 13.13
CA GLN A 357 10.99 -6.03 13.28
C GLN A 357 11.24 -5.40 11.91
N GLU A 358 11.03 -4.09 11.79
CA GLU A 358 11.08 -3.36 10.51
C GLU A 358 10.32 -4.06 9.38
N SER A 359 9.12 -4.53 9.68
CA SER A 359 8.35 -5.44 8.81
C SER A 359 7.19 -4.76 8.07
N ASP A 360 6.90 -3.47 8.35
CA ASP A 360 5.90 -2.71 7.60
C ASP A 360 6.41 -2.34 6.21
N THR A 361 6.02 -3.17 5.25
CA THR A 361 6.35 -3.07 3.83
C THR A 361 5.20 -2.50 3.01
N MET A 362 4.09 -2.14 3.67
CA MET A 362 2.90 -1.59 3.03
C MET A 362 2.96 -0.08 2.81
N GLN A 363 4.03 0.55 3.27
CA GLN A 363 4.37 1.93 2.96
C GLN A 363 4.72 2.10 1.48
N THR A 364 4.46 3.29 0.94
CA THR A 364 4.68 3.59 -0.48
C THR A 364 6.13 3.41 -0.90
N GLY A 365 7.08 3.77 -0.02
CA GLY A 365 8.52 3.61 -0.26
C GLY A 365 8.95 2.15 -0.46
N SER A 366 8.21 1.21 0.14
CA SER A 366 8.47 -0.23 0.05
C SER A 366 7.64 -0.92 -1.04
N GLY A 367 7.00 -0.14 -1.93
CA GLY A 367 6.20 -0.63 -3.04
C GLY A 367 4.80 -1.11 -2.67
N SER A 368 4.38 -0.89 -1.42
CA SER A 368 3.12 -1.39 -0.85
C SER A 368 2.97 -2.90 -1.01
N LEU A 369 4.01 -3.63 -0.61
CA LEU A 369 4.08 -5.08 -0.64
C LEU A 369 3.85 -5.62 0.76
N ASP A 370 3.15 -6.75 0.90
CA ASP A 370 2.69 -7.19 2.22
C ASP A 370 3.53 -8.36 2.77
N LEU A 371 4.72 -8.10 3.31
CA LEU A 371 5.61 -9.16 3.82
C LEU A 371 4.91 -10.06 4.83
N THR A 372 4.12 -9.48 5.74
CA THR A 372 3.38 -10.26 6.75
C THR A 372 2.43 -11.25 6.10
N LEU A 373 1.58 -10.81 5.17
CA LEU A 373 0.61 -11.69 4.54
C LEU A 373 1.30 -12.73 3.67
N TYR A 374 2.35 -12.33 2.94
CA TYR A 374 3.16 -13.23 2.13
C TYR A 374 3.68 -14.40 2.96
N LEU A 375 4.32 -14.14 4.11
CA LEU A 375 4.86 -15.19 4.97
C LEU A 375 3.75 -16.03 5.63
N ALA A 376 2.69 -15.38 6.10
CA ALA A 376 1.57 -16.05 6.78
C ALA A 376 0.87 -17.07 5.87
N LEU A 377 0.57 -16.69 4.63
CA LEU A 377 -0.11 -17.57 3.67
C LEU A 377 0.78 -18.75 3.25
N HIS A 378 2.07 -18.51 2.99
CA HIS A 378 2.98 -19.56 2.54
C HIS A 378 3.32 -20.59 3.61
N ARG A 379 3.30 -20.20 4.90
CA ARG A 379 3.55 -21.11 6.02
C ARG A 379 2.28 -21.59 6.74
N GLY A 380 1.10 -21.09 6.34
CA GLY A 380 -0.17 -21.41 7.01
C GLY A 380 -0.23 -20.94 8.48
N MET A 381 0.38 -19.78 8.77
CA MET A 381 0.50 -19.24 10.14
C MET A 381 -0.55 -18.17 10.42
N TYR A 382 -0.97 -18.07 11.68
CA TYR A 382 -1.66 -16.88 12.20
C TYR A 382 -0.71 -15.69 12.13
N SER A 383 -1.24 -14.49 11.88
CA SER A 383 -0.42 -13.29 11.76
C SER A 383 -1.04 -12.10 12.48
N PHE A 384 -0.19 -11.31 13.13
CA PHE A 384 -0.53 -10.03 13.72
C PHE A 384 0.54 -9.00 13.36
N ALA A 385 0.19 -7.99 12.55
CA ALA A 385 1.07 -6.84 12.31
C ALA A 385 0.49 -5.60 12.96
N ASN A 386 1.28 -4.99 13.83
CA ASN A 386 0.93 -3.75 14.49
C ASN A 386 2.22 -3.12 15.04
N PRO A 387 2.39 -1.79 15.05
CA PRO A 387 1.49 -0.71 14.63
C PRO A 387 0.99 -0.82 13.19
N ALA A 388 -0.21 -0.29 12.93
CA ALA A 388 -0.76 -0.23 11.58
C ALA A 388 0.08 0.71 10.70
N THR A 389 0.03 0.53 9.38
CA THR A 389 0.86 1.29 8.42
C THR A 389 0.60 2.80 8.46
N ASP A 390 -0.57 3.24 8.92
CA ASP A 390 -0.91 4.66 9.06
C ASP A 390 -0.30 5.31 10.32
N ALA A 391 0.30 4.52 11.20
CA ALA A 391 1.03 4.99 12.38
C ALA A 391 2.47 5.46 12.07
N ASP A 392 2.90 5.39 10.81
CA ASP A 392 4.20 5.88 10.34
C ASP A 392 5.40 5.26 11.11
N SER A 393 5.28 3.98 11.51
CA SER A 393 6.35 3.21 12.18
C SER A 393 7.05 2.26 11.21
N PHE A 394 8.23 1.74 11.56
CA PHE A 394 8.86 0.64 10.80
C PHE A 394 8.12 -0.71 10.96
N GLY A 395 7.26 -0.82 11.97
CA GLY A 395 6.29 -1.89 12.13
C GLY A 395 6.85 -3.22 12.60
N CYS A 396 6.04 -3.94 13.36
CA CYS A 396 6.35 -5.26 13.90
C CYS A 396 5.34 -6.29 13.38
N THR A 397 5.78 -7.52 13.18
CA THR A 397 4.93 -8.64 12.79
C THR A 397 5.20 -9.83 13.70
N LEU A 398 4.14 -10.45 14.21
CA LEU A 398 4.19 -11.74 14.86
C LEU A 398 3.45 -12.77 14.01
N LEU A 399 4.12 -13.87 13.68
CA LEU A 399 3.54 -15.05 13.06
C LEU A 399 3.53 -16.21 14.05
N SER A 400 2.47 -17.02 14.04
CA SER A 400 2.33 -18.15 14.96
C SER A 400 1.69 -19.34 14.28
N SER A 401 2.21 -20.54 14.54
CA SER A 401 1.55 -21.81 14.19
C SER A 401 0.39 -22.13 15.13
N PHE A 402 0.24 -21.38 16.22
CA PHE A 402 -0.78 -21.52 17.25
C PHE A 402 -1.80 -20.38 17.23
N PRO A 403 -3.07 -20.62 17.62
CA PRO A 403 -4.10 -19.59 17.62
C PRO A 403 -3.73 -18.35 18.45
N ILE A 404 -3.95 -17.17 17.85
CA ILE A 404 -3.88 -15.88 18.55
C ILE A 404 -5.23 -15.63 19.23
N LEU A 405 -5.23 -15.55 20.55
CA LEU A 405 -6.44 -15.30 21.35
C LEU A 405 -6.68 -13.81 21.60
N ALA A 406 -5.61 -13.06 21.83
CA ALA A 406 -5.62 -11.62 22.02
C ALA A 406 -4.31 -11.04 21.51
N ALA A 407 -4.36 -9.82 20.97
CA ALA A 407 -3.17 -9.12 20.51
C ALA A 407 -3.35 -7.61 20.63
N SER A 408 -2.29 -6.93 21.05
CA SER A 408 -2.20 -5.48 21.04
C SER A 408 -0.82 -5.07 20.51
N GLY A 409 -0.74 -3.90 19.89
CA GLY A 409 0.53 -3.30 19.51
C GLY A 409 0.45 -1.79 19.65
N ILE A 410 1.61 -1.18 19.87
CA ILE A 410 1.76 0.25 20.09
C ILE A 410 3.02 0.76 19.40
N VAL A 411 2.96 2.02 18.96
CA VAL A 411 4.18 2.78 18.66
C VAL A 411 4.77 3.16 20.01
N LEU A 412 6.03 2.80 20.23
CA LEU A 412 6.73 3.13 21.47
C LEU A 412 7.00 4.64 21.54
N PRO A 413 6.98 5.25 22.74
CA PRO A 413 7.26 6.68 22.90
C PRO A 413 8.65 7.04 22.35
N SER A 414 8.72 8.02 21.45
CA SER A 414 9.98 8.39 20.80
C SER A 414 9.97 9.84 20.31
N LEU A 415 11.08 10.56 20.50
CA LEU A 415 11.37 11.80 19.79
C LEU A 415 11.98 11.51 18.40
N GLY A 416 12.79 10.45 18.30
CA GLY A 416 13.37 9.94 17.06
C GLY A 416 12.49 8.87 16.41
N GLU A 417 13.08 7.74 16.00
CA GLU A 417 12.42 6.62 15.33
C GLU A 417 11.12 6.14 16.01
N ASN A 418 10.05 5.95 15.21
CA ASN A 418 8.81 5.31 15.64
C ASN A 418 9.00 3.79 15.77
N ALA A 419 9.54 3.38 16.92
CA ALA A 419 9.77 1.98 17.29
C ALA A 419 8.45 1.26 17.63
N CYS A 420 8.45 -0.08 17.67
CA CYS A 420 7.23 -0.88 17.86
C CYS A 420 7.32 -1.88 19.00
N PHE A 421 6.17 -2.13 19.63
CA PHE A 421 5.97 -3.20 20.58
C PHE A 421 4.65 -3.93 20.30
N GLN A 422 4.65 -5.25 20.40
CA GLN A 422 3.47 -6.09 20.31
C GLN A 422 3.40 -7.01 21.52
N HIS A 423 2.21 -7.21 22.05
CA HIS A 423 1.91 -8.25 23.04
C HIS A 423 0.80 -9.14 22.49
N VAL A 424 1.10 -10.42 22.32
CA VAL A 424 0.20 -11.43 21.77
C VAL A 424 0.03 -12.57 22.76
N LEU A 425 -1.22 -12.97 22.99
CA LEU A 425 -1.57 -14.14 23.78
C LEU A 425 -1.86 -15.31 22.83
N LEU A 426 -1.05 -16.35 22.92
CA LEU A 426 -1.17 -17.56 22.10
C LEU A 426 -1.78 -18.71 22.92
N ASN A 427 -2.55 -19.57 22.25
CA ASN A 427 -2.97 -20.86 22.78
C ASN A 427 -2.02 -21.97 22.30
N VAL A 428 -0.98 -22.26 23.08
CA VAL A 428 -0.04 -23.34 22.79
C VAL A 428 -0.55 -24.61 23.45
N HIS A 429 -1.30 -25.41 22.70
CA HIS A 429 -1.81 -26.71 23.15
C HIS A 429 -2.61 -26.68 24.48
N GLY A 430 -3.41 -25.64 24.68
CA GLY A 430 -4.19 -25.43 25.91
C GLY A 430 -3.48 -24.59 26.97
N THR A 431 -2.19 -24.29 26.80
CA THR A 431 -1.44 -23.37 27.64
C THR A 431 -1.44 -21.97 27.04
N LEU A 432 -1.77 -20.99 27.87
CA LEU A 432 -1.69 -19.57 27.49
C LEU A 432 -0.23 -19.13 27.56
N LEU A 433 0.31 -18.67 26.43
CA LEU A 433 1.67 -18.15 26.31
C LEU A 433 1.63 -16.67 25.92
N HIS A 434 2.23 -15.83 26.74
CA HIS A 434 2.46 -14.42 26.40
C HIS A 434 3.68 -14.34 25.47
N VAL A 435 3.53 -13.76 24.29
CA VAL A 435 4.65 -13.47 23.38
C VAL A 435 4.70 -11.99 23.10
N MET A 436 5.85 -11.39 23.41
CA MET A 436 6.09 -9.97 23.25
C MET A 436 7.19 -9.77 22.21
N ASN A 437 6.87 -8.99 21.17
CA ASN A 437 7.78 -8.62 20.10
C ASN A 437 8.18 -7.15 20.28
N VAL A 438 9.47 -6.85 20.31
CA VAL A 438 9.97 -5.49 20.50
C VAL A 438 10.96 -5.06 19.41
N HIS A 439 10.86 -3.80 19.01
CA HIS A 439 11.88 -3.05 18.29
C HIS A 439 12.09 -1.75 19.05
N LEU A 440 13.22 -1.59 19.73
CA LEU A 440 13.55 -0.34 20.43
C LEU A 440 14.23 0.62 19.46
N GLY A 441 14.00 1.93 19.62
CA GLY A 441 14.55 2.94 18.72
C GLY A 441 16.09 2.97 18.74
N ASN A 442 16.68 3.36 17.61
CA ASN A 442 18.13 3.45 17.45
C ASN A 442 18.76 4.67 18.19
N ASP A 443 17.94 5.70 18.44
CA ASP A 443 18.38 7.00 18.96
C ASP A 443 18.40 7.09 20.50
N GLY A 444 19.38 7.83 21.03
CA GLY A 444 19.42 8.44 22.37
C GLY A 444 19.04 7.56 23.58
N THR A 445 19.96 7.39 24.54
CA THR A 445 19.70 6.55 25.74
C THR A 445 18.39 6.86 26.46
N THR A 446 17.99 8.15 26.54
CA THR A 446 16.79 8.58 27.27
C THR A 446 15.46 8.10 26.67
N ASP A 447 15.32 8.09 25.35
CA ASP A 447 14.08 7.61 24.72
C ASP A 447 13.99 6.10 24.88
N ARG A 448 15.10 5.39 24.62
CA ARG A 448 15.17 3.94 24.81
C ARG A 448 14.89 3.50 26.24
N ASP A 449 15.35 4.24 27.24
CA ASP A 449 15.08 3.93 28.65
C ASP A 449 13.58 4.01 28.98
N LYS A 450 12.85 5.02 28.45
CA LYS A 450 11.39 5.13 28.60
C LYS A 450 10.63 4.05 27.83
N GLN A 451 11.11 3.72 26.62
CA GLN A 451 10.54 2.63 25.84
C GLN A 451 10.68 1.31 26.57
N LEU A 452 11.87 1.05 27.11
CA LEU A 452 12.16 -0.13 27.91
C LEU A 452 11.28 -0.16 29.16
N GLU A 453 11.19 0.93 29.93
CA GLU A 453 10.30 1.01 31.11
C GLU A 453 8.86 0.59 30.77
N LEU A 454 8.31 1.09 29.65
CA LEU A 454 6.99 0.71 29.18
C LEU A 454 6.90 -0.79 28.84
N VAL A 455 7.88 -1.34 28.12
CA VAL A 455 7.94 -2.78 27.80
C VAL A 455 7.99 -3.61 29.08
N LEU A 456 8.81 -3.21 30.07
CA LEU A 456 8.94 -3.92 31.33
C LEU A 456 7.64 -3.90 32.14
N ALA A 457 6.84 -2.84 32.05
CA ALA A 457 5.52 -2.81 32.67
C ALA A 457 4.58 -3.88 32.07
N TYR A 458 4.64 -4.14 30.76
CA TYR A 458 3.91 -5.27 30.16
C TYR A 458 4.41 -6.62 30.65
N VAL A 459 5.73 -6.79 30.74
CA VAL A 459 6.36 -8.02 31.25
C VAL A 459 5.89 -8.31 32.68
N GLN A 460 5.92 -7.32 33.56
CA GLN A 460 5.51 -7.47 34.97
C GLN A 460 4.02 -7.72 35.16
N ASN A 461 3.18 -7.25 34.23
CA ASN A 461 1.73 -7.46 34.27
C ASN A 461 1.29 -8.78 33.61
N ALA A 462 2.17 -9.46 32.87
CA ALA A 462 1.87 -10.77 32.32
C ALA A 462 1.77 -11.82 33.44
N SER A 463 0.81 -12.75 33.32
CA SER A 463 0.60 -13.81 34.30
C SER A 463 0.77 -15.16 33.62
N GLY A 464 1.81 -15.90 34.02
CA GLY A 464 2.17 -17.18 33.43
C GLY A 464 3.29 -17.09 32.40
N PRO A 465 3.53 -18.18 31.65
CA PRO A 465 4.68 -18.28 30.74
C PRO A 465 4.74 -17.12 29.76
N LEU A 466 5.94 -16.53 29.62
CA LEU A 466 6.15 -15.41 28.73
C LEU A 466 7.46 -15.53 27.93
N ILE A 467 7.40 -15.09 26.68
CA ILE A 467 8.54 -14.86 25.80
C ILE A 467 8.60 -13.37 25.49
N LEU A 468 9.77 -12.77 25.69
CA LEU A 468 10.08 -11.43 25.22
C LEU A 468 11.21 -11.54 24.21
N MET A 469 10.97 -11.16 22.96
CA MET A 469 11.95 -11.30 21.89
C MET A 469 11.94 -10.10 20.95
N GLY A 470 13.06 -9.82 20.29
CA GLY A 470 13.12 -8.73 19.34
C GLY A 470 14.49 -8.10 19.16
N ASP A 471 14.47 -6.95 18.50
CA ASP A 471 15.61 -6.05 18.35
C ASP A 471 15.56 -4.99 19.46
N PHE A 472 16.45 -5.12 20.44
CA PHE A 472 16.49 -4.19 21.57
C PHE A 472 17.38 -2.99 21.30
N ASN A 473 18.10 -2.96 20.17
CA ASN A 473 19.16 -2.01 19.89
C ASN A 473 20.15 -1.81 21.07
N THR A 474 20.25 -2.81 21.96
CA THR A 474 20.94 -2.71 23.25
C THR A 474 22.04 -3.76 23.28
N ARG A 475 23.29 -3.32 23.41
CA ARG A 475 24.45 -4.22 23.41
C ARG A 475 24.45 -5.13 24.63
N LYS A 476 24.78 -6.41 24.42
CA LYS A 476 24.91 -7.40 25.49
C LYS A 476 25.96 -6.94 26.50
N ASN A 477 25.69 -7.14 27.80
CA ASN A 477 26.53 -6.72 28.92
C ASN A 477 26.72 -5.20 29.08
N SER A 478 25.96 -4.37 28.36
CA SER A 478 25.88 -2.94 28.68
C SER A 478 25.17 -2.72 30.03
N ARG A 479 25.29 -1.52 30.60
CA ARG A 479 24.56 -1.16 31.83
C ARG A 479 23.05 -1.32 31.66
N ALA A 480 22.50 -0.86 30.54
CA ALA A 480 21.08 -0.98 30.23
C ALA A 480 20.63 -2.45 30.16
N TYR A 481 21.41 -3.31 29.51
CA TYR A 481 21.17 -4.74 29.48
C TYR A 481 21.14 -5.34 30.89
N ALA A 482 22.15 -5.04 31.72
CA ALA A 482 22.21 -5.55 33.09
C ALA A 482 21.01 -5.10 33.94
N SER A 483 20.61 -3.84 33.80
CA SER A 483 19.42 -3.29 34.48
C SER A 483 18.14 -4.00 34.05
N MET A 484 17.97 -4.29 32.76
CA MET A 484 16.82 -5.05 32.23
C MET A 484 16.78 -6.49 32.77
N MET A 485 17.91 -7.18 32.79
CA MET A 485 17.97 -8.55 33.33
C MET A 485 17.65 -8.56 34.82
N GLN A 486 18.13 -7.57 35.57
CA GLN A 486 17.88 -7.45 37.00
C GLN A 486 16.40 -7.12 37.32
N SER A 487 15.72 -6.33 36.48
CA SER A 487 14.34 -5.90 36.72
C SER A 487 13.28 -6.90 36.31
N THR A 488 13.61 -7.84 35.41
CA THR A 488 12.64 -8.78 34.82
C THR A 488 12.76 -10.20 35.33
N GLN A 489 13.94 -10.59 35.83
CA GLN A 489 14.26 -11.98 36.18
C GLN A 489 14.07 -12.98 35.02
N LEU A 490 13.98 -12.51 33.78
CA LEU A 490 13.90 -13.38 32.62
C LEU A 490 15.23 -14.09 32.37
N LEU A 491 15.14 -15.25 31.74
CA LEU A 491 16.30 -16.03 31.28
C LEU A 491 16.62 -15.64 29.84
N ASP A 492 17.87 -15.25 29.57
CA ASP A 492 18.38 -15.07 28.20
C ASP A 492 18.65 -16.45 27.59
N ALA A 493 17.96 -16.76 26.48
CA ALA A 493 18.18 -18.00 25.74
C ALA A 493 19.54 -18.01 25.01
N GLY A 494 20.16 -16.85 24.78
CA GLY A 494 21.45 -16.73 24.13
C GLY A 494 22.63 -16.81 25.10
N ASP A 495 23.61 -17.68 24.81
CA ASP A 495 24.93 -17.67 25.45
C ASP A 495 26.06 -17.35 24.45
N ARG A 496 27.29 -17.26 24.95
CA ARG A 496 28.46 -16.91 24.13
C ARG A 496 28.81 -17.99 23.08
N GLY A 497 28.37 -19.24 23.29
CA GLY A 497 28.59 -20.37 22.37
C GLY A 497 27.51 -20.48 21.29
N SER A 498 26.30 -20.02 21.60
CA SER A 498 25.12 -20.02 20.74
C SER A 498 25.05 -18.79 19.83
N CYS A 499 25.77 -17.71 20.16
CA CYS A 499 25.92 -16.54 19.30
C CYS A 499 26.86 -16.82 18.11
N VAL A 500 26.35 -17.51 17.08
CA VAL A 500 27.07 -17.67 15.80
C VAL A 500 26.92 -16.39 14.98
N ARG A 501 28.03 -15.83 14.51
CA ARG A 501 28.00 -14.67 13.59
C ARG A 501 27.54 -15.15 12.21
N PRO A 502 26.36 -14.73 11.70
CA PRO A 502 25.90 -15.18 10.39
C PRO A 502 26.58 -14.41 9.24
N SER A 503 27.17 -13.24 9.53
CA SER A 503 27.73 -12.33 8.53
C SER A 503 29.20 -12.00 8.84
N PRO A 504 30.08 -11.88 7.82
CA PRO A 504 31.45 -11.38 7.97
C PRO A 504 31.54 -9.84 8.09
N HIS A 505 30.43 -9.13 7.85
CA HIS A 505 30.36 -7.65 7.87
C HIS A 505 29.52 -6.98 8.99
N PRO A 506 29.33 -7.53 10.20
CA PRO A 506 28.67 -6.78 11.24
C PRO A 506 29.62 -5.68 11.73
N SER A 507 29.14 -4.45 11.78
CA SER A 507 29.88 -3.31 12.33
C SER A 507 30.29 -3.52 13.79
N THR A 508 29.71 -4.51 14.48
CA THR A 508 30.00 -4.82 15.88
C THR A 508 29.81 -6.31 16.17
N GLY A 509 30.75 -6.92 16.91
CA GLY A 509 30.67 -8.33 17.30
C GLY A 509 29.80 -8.62 18.53
N VAL A 510 28.92 -7.69 18.91
CA VAL A 510 28.13 -7.74 20.16
C VAL A 510 26.64 -7.83 19.80
N PRO A 511 25.90 -8.82 20.32
CA PRO A 511 24.46 -8.96 20.06
C PRO A 511 23.64 -7.74 20.49
N ILE A 512 22.53 -7.51 19.78
CA ILE A 512 21.49 -6.52 20.11
C ILE A 512 20.06 -7.10 20.00
N GLU A 513 19.91 -8.25 19.35
CA GLU A 513 18.66 -9.02 19.28
C GLU A 513 18.70 -10.14 20.31
N TYR A 514 17.59 -10.37 21.00
CA TYR A 514 17.50 -11.35 22.09
C TYR A 514 16.17 -12.10 22.09
N ILE A 515 16.18 -13.27 22.73
CA ILE A 515 14.99 -14.03 23.09
C ILE A 515 15.11 -14.35 24.58
N PHE A 516 14.17 -13.83 25.36
CA PHE A 516 14.06 -14.03 26.80
C PHE A 516 12.83 -14.88 27.13
N SER A 517 12.94 -15.72 28.15
CA SER A 517 11.83 -16.54 28.65
C SER A 517 11.62 -16.35 30.15
N GLY A 518 10.36 -16.36 30.58
CA GLY A 518 9.93 -16.26 31.99
C GLY A 518 8.68 -17.09 32.28
N MET A 519 8.36 -17.20 33.57
CA MET A 519 7.23 -17.98 34.11
C MET A 519 6.26 -17.10 34.87
#